data_AF-A0A845GUA5-F1
#
_entry.id   AF-A0A845GUA5-F1
#
_cell.length_a   1.000
_cell.length_b   1.000
_cell.length_c   1.000
_cell.angle_alpha   90.00
_cell.angle_beta   90.00
_cell.angle_gamma   90.00
#
_symmetry.space_group_name_H-M   'P 1'
#
loop_
_entity.id
_entity.type
_entity.pdbx_description
1 polymer ?
#
loop_
_entity_poly.entity_id
_entity_poly.type
_entity_poly.pdbx_seq_one_letter_code
_entity_poly.pdbx_strand_id
1 'polypeptide(L)'
;MNKKILVGSLAGGAVVLAAVAAYRLLGWNLMGDVNSLKLDLSRPDALVMTRSLSSLPRDLLTVPLARDVLREEFLFYYEQSEDRLGLKGSLRRIAYEHELGWGDQLLRMVLDQPAEVALWRDADGSLKHFAIAVSRNQLTRLLEEAGKVALKDTQMSVAGELRVDGDKVPVYALNYAYNRTMLFAAHGQRLVILSHPGMLYGGAQGKSADSAAGKTVASLLASDQSKQNIFHPQFHLDQAAPDGHSIAVKADFLSFGYQPFFGALEALRFDFTKGAWRSEVLVNADKLHKGGYDNAALWPVLPNDPSACFSVPVDWDALQPMLKKMSGKTSEPVLPLATQLQGPAAACWYGGSRLHTPVFVATRQPNAGGEALYGSLFTAAIGGKDAVRKTEAKGVTRWERTLATAMGEAKPALAVAGDTVVFSADGKLVDQVLAVRRKQAPAASDLLPDAGHTVGLIAPASLAQLIEREAYDTLPAAHEPVLRAAANEHLAPRLAALKKYPPYSMVLKRLPASGTAWETLEWQAVQR
;
A
#
# COMPACT_ATOMS: atom_id res chain seq x y z
N MET A 1 57.39 -14.72 15.27
CA MET A 1 56.21 -14.08 14.64
C MET A 1 56.55 -13.75 13.19
N ASN A 2 55.95 -14.46 12.23
CA ASN A 2 56.53 -14.66 10.90
C ASN A 2 56.11 -13.55 9.91
N LYS A 3 57.10 -12.85 9.29
CA LYS A 3 56.90 -11.70 8.37
C LYS A 3 55.92 -11.98 7.21
N LYS A 4 55.71 -13.25 6.85
CA LYS A 4 54.76 -13.65 5.79
C LYS A 4 53.29 -13.41 6.12
N ILE A 5 52.91 -13.42 7.41
CA ILE A 5 51.51 -13.17 7.82
C ILE A 5 51.19 -11.68 7.78
N LEU A 6 52.17 -10.81 8.08
CA LEU A 6 52.02 -9.36 8.03
C LEU A 6 51.92 -8.83 6.59
N VAL A 7 52.61 -9.46 5.63
CA VAL A 7 52.55 -9.09 4.21
C VAL A 7 51.24 -9.55 3.58
N GLY A 8 50.67 -10.68 4.01
CA GLY A 8 49.36 -11.16 3.56
C GLY A 8 48.20 -10.25 3.98
N SER A 9 48.22 -9.73 5.21
CA SER A 9 47.20 -8.78 5.69
C SER A 9 47.34 -7.37 5.09
N LEU A 10 48.56 -6.90 4.85
CA LEU A 10 48.81 -5.64 4.13
C LEU A 10 48.43 -5.73 2.64
N ALA A 11 48.70 -6.87 1.99
CA ALA A 11 48.32 -7.09 0.59
C ALA A 11 46.80 -7.20 0.41
N GLY A 12 46.10 -7.88 1.34
CA GLY A 12 44.63 -7.93 1.35
C GLY A 12 44.00 -6.55 1.50
N GLY A 13 44.50 -5.73 2.43
CA GLY A 13 44.06 -4.35 2.61
C GLY A 13 44.32 -3.45 1.40
N ALA A 14 45.48 -3.61 0.75
CA ALA A 14 45.84 -2.83 -0.45
C ALA A 14 44.99 -3.19 -1.68
N VAL A 15 44.64 -4.47 -1.84
CA VAL A 15 43.77 -4.94 -2.94
C VAL A 15 42.33 -4.45 -2.75
N VAL A 16 41.80 -4.51 -1.51
CA VAL A 16 40.49 -3.94 -1.20
C VAL A 16 40.48 -2.43 -1.43
N LEU A 17 41.52 -1.71 -0.99
CA LEU A 17 41.64 -0.26 -1.22
C LEU A 17 41.75 0.10 -2.71
N ALA A 18 42.50 -0.68 -3.51
CA ALA A 18 42.63 -0.47 -4.95
C ALA A 18 41.34 -0.78 -5.71
N ALA A 19 40.63 -1.85 -5.34
CA ALA A 19 39.33 -2.18 -5.90
C ALA A 19 38.27 -1.12 -5.56
N VAL A 20 38.26 -0.63 -4.31
CA VAL A 20 37.40 0.48 -3.87
C VAL A 20 37.72 1.77 -4.62
N ALA A 21 39.00 2.09 -4.83
CA ALA A 21 39.43 3.29 -5.56
C ALA A 21 39.06 3.23 -7.05
N ALA A 22 39.32 2.10 -7.72
CA ALA A 22 38.99 1.90 -9.12
C ALA A 22 37.47 1.93 -9.36
N TYR A 23 36.68 1.32 -8.47
CA TYR A 23 35.23 1.31 -8.57
C TYR A 23 34.59 2.68 -8.28
N ARG A 24 35.10 3.43 -7.29
CA ARG A 24 34.66 4.80 -7.01
C ARG A 24 34.96 5.78 -8.14
N LEU A 25 35.97 5.51 -8.96
CA LEU A 25 36.35 6.38 -10.07
C LEU A 25 35.58 6.05 -11.36
N LEU A 26 35.25 4.78 -11.62
CA LEU A 26 34.75 4.33 -12.94
C LEU A 26 33.32 3.76 -12.93
N GLY A 27 32.85 3.11 -11.86
CA GLY A 27 31.60 2.35 -11.86
C GLY A 27 30.33 3.16 -11.57
N TRP A 28 30.48 4.31 -10.90
CA TRP A 28 29.34 5.07 -10.38
C TRP A 28 28.74 6.07 -11.37
N ASN A 29 29.47 6.43 -12.44
CA ASN A 29 28.97 7.34 -13.49
C ASN A 29 27.96 6.67 -14.44
N LEU A 30 27.71 5.36 -14.29
CA LEU A 30 26.73 4.58 -15.05
C LEU A 30 25.42 4.33 -14.28
N MET A 31 25.36 4.69 -12.99
CA MET A 31 24.12 4.65 -12.22
C MET A 31 23.42 6.00 -12.41
N GLY A 32 22.21 5.99 -12.97
CA GLY A 32 21.41 7.21 -13.17
C GLY A 32 21.27 8.03 -11.88
N ASP A 33 21.14 9.35 -12.01
CA ASP A 33 21.17 10.32 -10.91
C ASP A 33 20.30 9.90 -9.70
N VAL A 34 20.94 9.33 -8.68
CA VAL A 34 20.30 9.03 -7.39
C VAL A 34 20.51 10.19 -6.43
N ASN A 35 19.87 11.32 -6.76
CA ASN A 35 19.53 12.37 -5.80
C ASN A 35 17.99 12.43 -5.57
N SER A 36 17.26 11.42 -6.05
CA SER A 36 15.84 11.52 -6.42
C SER A 36 14.84 10.81 -5.49
N LEU A 37 15.28 9.88 -4.64
CA LEU A 37 14.34 9.01 -3.90
C LEU A 37 13.76 9.65 -2.61
N LYS A 38 14.52 10.50 -1.90
CA LYS A 38 14.11 11.14 -0.63
C LYS A 38 13.39 10.20 0.37
N LEU A 39 13.74 8.91 0.34
CA LEU A 39 13.13 7.89 1.20
C LEU A 39 13.73 7.98 2.60
N ASP A 40 12.87 7.98 3.61
CA ASP A 40 13.28 7.72 4.98
C ASP A 40 13.32 6.21 5.21
N LEU A 41 14.51 5.62 5.18
CA LEU A 41 14.67 4.18 5.43
C LEU A 41 14.22 3.76 6.83
N SER A 42 14.09 4.67 7.80
CA SER A 42 13.57 4.28 9.11
C SER A 42 12.04 4.11 9.12
N ARG A 43 11.35 4.58 8.07
CA ARG A 43 9.89 4.64 8.00
C ARG A 43 9.29 3.93 6.78
N PRO A 44 9.29 2.58 6.72
CA PRO A 44 8.62 1.86 5.64
C PRO A 44 7.10 2.08 5.64
N ASP A 45 6.50 1.96 4.46
CA ASP A 45 5.06 2.02 4.20
C ASP A 45 4.36 0.69 4.50
N ALA A 46 5.07 -0.42 4.30
CA ALA A 46 4.61 -1.76 4.62
C ALA A 46 5.73 -2.61 5.21
N LEU A 47 5.34 -3.59 6.04
CA LEU A 47 6.24 -4.56 6.65
C LEU A 47 5.65 -5.95 6.50
N VAL A 48 6.44 -6.86 5.93
CA VAL A 48 6.14 -8.29 5.87
C VAL A 48 7.05 -8.99 6.87
N MET A 49 6.47 -9.71 7.82
CA MET A 49 7.20 -10.60 8.71
C MET A 49 6.86 -12.03 8.35
N THR A 50 7.85 -12.84 8.02
CA THR A 50 7.63 -14.19 7.52
C THR A 50 8.61 -15.20 8.11
N ARG A 51 8.17 -16.45 8.26
CA ARG A 51 9.05 -17.59 8.55
C ARG A 51 9.83 -18.07 7.32
N SER A 52 9.32 -17.82 6.12
CA SER A 52 9.90 -18.24 4.85
C SER A 52 9.27 -17.46 3.69
N LEU A 53 10.05 -16.59 3.04
CA LEU A 53 9.60 -15.85 1.86
C LEU A 53 9.19 -16.77 0.70
N SER A 54 9.77 -17.96 0.59
CA SER A 54 9.45 -18.93 -0.46
C SER A 54 8.15 -19.69 -0.23
N SER A 55 7.63 -19.70 1.00
CA SER A 55 6.34 -20.31 1.34
C SER A 55 5.20 -19.30 1.25
N LEU A 56 5.46 -18.00 1.44
CA LEU A 56 4.44 -16.94 1.41
C LEU A 56 3.47 -17.04 0.20
N PRO A 57 3.94 -17.17 -1.06
CA PRO A 57 3.02 -17.30 -2.19
C PRO A 57 2.13 -18.55 -2.10
N ARG A 58 2.69 -19.68 -1.69
CA ARG A 58 1.95 -20.95 -1.53
C ARG A 58 0.94 -20.86 -0.40
N ASP A 59 1.33 -20.24 0.72
CA ASP A 59 0.48 -20.06 1.88
C ASP A 59 -0.68 -19.08 1.58
N LEU A 60 -0.45 -18.04 0.76
CA LEU A 60 -1.53 -17.18 0.26
C LEU A 60 -2.57 -17.96 -0.57
N LEU A 61 -2.15 -18.92 -1.40
CA LEU A 61 -3.05 -19.78 -2.17
C LEU A 61 -3.79 -20.83 -1.32
N THR A 62 -3.49 -20.95 -0.03
CA THR A 62 -4.31 -21.79 0.86
C THR A 62 -5.66 -21.13 1.18
N VAL A 63 -5.77 -19.80 1.04
CA VAL A 63 -7.03 -19.07 1.19
C VAL A 63 -7.87 -19.25 -0.07
N PRO A 64 -9.10 -19.81 0.00
CA PRO A 64 -9.91 -20.12 -1.17
C PRO A 64 -10.11 -18.95 -2.14
N LEU A 65 -10.43 -17.75 -1.62
CA LEU A 65 -10.61 -16.55 -2.43
C LEU A 65 -9.34 -16.19 -3.20
N ALA A 66 -8.19 -16.18 -2.52
CA ALA A 66 -6.90 -15.88 -3.15
C ALA A 66 -6.52 -16.96 -4.18
N ARG A 67 -6.75 -18.24 -3.86
CA ARG A 67 -6.52 -19.36 -4.77
C ARG A 67 -7.32 -19.23 -6.06
N ASP A 68 -8.59 -18.91 -5.96
CA ASP A 68 -9.51 -18.91 -7.09
C ASP A 68 -9.34 -17.64 -7.97
N VAL A 69 -8.97 -16.51 -7.37
CA VAL A 69 -8.80 -15.21 -8.06
C VAL A 69 -7.38 -15.00 -8.58
N LEU A 70 -6.36 -15.26 -7.76
CA LEU A 70 -4.97 -15.10 -8.20
C LEU A 70 -4.57 -16.28 -9.10
N ARG A 71 -4.93 -17.51 -8.72
CA ARG A 71 -4.50 -18.79 -9.35
C ARG A 71 -2.99 -19.03 -9.30
N GLU A 72 -2.59 -20.29 -9.41
CA GLU A 72 -1.18 -20.68 -9.53
C GLU A 72 -0.49 -20.02 -10.73
N GLU A 73 -1.20 -19.76 -11.83
CA GLU A 73 -0.65 -19.08 -13.02
C GLU A 73 -0.21 -17.64 -12.76
N PHE A 74 -0.85 -16.91 -11.85
CA PHE A 74 -0.39 -15.57 -11.44
C PHE A 74 0.90 -15.69 -10.63
N LEU A 75 0.99 -16.69 -9.74
CA LEU A 75 2.25 -16.99 -9.08
C LEU A 75 3.31 -17.39 -10.10
N PHE A 76 3.02 -18.29 -11.05
CA PHE A 76 3.96 -18.69 -12.09
C PHE A 76 4.38 -17.52 -12.98
N TYR A 77 3.49 -16.56 -13.29
CA TYR A 77 3.82 -15.36 -14.07
C TYR A 77 4.75 -14.39 -13.31
N TYR A 78 4.48 -14.13 -12.02
CA TYR A 78 5.38 -13.33 -11.17
C TYR A 78 6.66 -14.10 -10.80
N GLU A 79 6.60 -15.43 -10.73
CA GLU A 79 7.75 -16.31 -10.56
C GLU A 79 8.53 -16.52 -11.86
N GLN A 80 8.08 -16.11 -13.04
CA GLN A 80 8.79 -16.34 -14.32
C GLN A 80 9.15 -15.07 -15.09
N SER A 81 8.52 -13.93 -14.80
CA SER A 81 8.81 -12.68 -15.49
C SER A 81 10.00 -11.94 -14.86
N GLU A 82 11.03 -11.69 -15.67
CA GLU A 82 12.29 -11.03 -15.27
C GLU A 82 12.05 -9.59 -14.73
N ASP A 83 10.95 -8.95 -15.11
CA ASP A 83 10.74 -7.53 -14.89
C ASP A 83 10.02 -7.14 -13.58
N ARG A 84 9.27 -8.04 -12.95
CA ARG A 84 8.34 -7.66 -11.87
C ARG A 84 8.35 -8.69 -10.75
N LEU A 85 9.25 -8.49 -9.78
CA LEU A 85 9.44 -9.32 -8.59
C LEU A 85 9.81 -10.79 -8.85
N GLY A 86 10.38 -11.07 -10.04
CA GLY A 86 10.84 -12.39 -10.47
C GLY A 86 12.08 -12.90 -9.75
N LEU A 87 12.04 -13.01 -8.42
CA LEU A 87 13.05 -13.74 -7.64
C LEU A 87 13.19 -15.19 -8.14
N LYS A 88 12.14 -15.78 -8.71
CA LYS A 88 12.15 -17.08 -9.38
C LYS A 88 12.29 -17.05 -10.91
N GLY A 89 12.04 -15.92 -11.56
CA GLY A 89 12.14 -15.81 -13.02
C GLY A 89 13.59 -15.85 -13.44
N SER A 90 14.42 -15.18 -12.63
CA SER A 90 15.85 -15.44 -12.56
C SER A 90 16.11 -16.94 -12.32
N LEU A 91 15.48 -17.59 -11.32
CA LEU A 91 15.74 -18.99 -10.93
C LEU A 91 15.48 -20.07 -11.99
N ARG A 92 14.65 -19.83 -13.01
CA ARG A 92 14.38 -20.84 -14.07
C ARG A 92 15.39 -20.83 -15.22
N ARG A 93 16.00 -19.67 -15.57
CA ARG A 93 17.20 -19.66 -16.45
C ARG A 93 18.40 -20.29 -15.76
N ILE A 94 18.52 -20.03 -14.46
CA ILE A 94 19.54 -20.54 -13.52
C ILE A 94 19.57 -22.09 -13.44
N ALA A 95 18.48 -22.81 -13.76
CA ALA A 95 18.43 -24.27 -13.64
C ALA A 95 18.64 -25.04 -14.97
N TYR A 96 18.62 -24.35 -16.12
CA TYR A 96 18.70 -25.01 -17.42
C TYR A 96 19.98 -24.67 -18.22
N GLU A 97 20.74 -23.65 -17.80
CA GLU A 97 22.06 -23.32 -18.36
C GLU A 97 23.12 -23.46 -17.26
N HIS A 98 24.27 -24.06 -17.60
CA HIS A 98 25.31 -24.48 -16.65
C HIS A 98 25.93 -23.32 -15.83
N GLU A 99 26.42 -23.68 -14.63
CA GLU A 99 27.06 -22.87 -13.57
C GLU A 99 26.18 -21.77 -12.94
N LEU A 100 25.57 -22.09 -11.79
CA LEU A 100 24.90 -21.12 -10.91
C LEU A 100 25.89 -20.03 -10.47
N GLY A 101 25.58 -18.76 -10.72
CA GLY A 101 26.37 -17.65 -10.20
C GLY A 101 26.21 -17.51 -8.67
N TRP A 102 27.13 -16.80 -8.02
CA TRP A 102 27.05 -16.54 -6.57
C TRP A 102 25.76 -15.78 -6.17
N GLY A 103 25.32 -14.84 -7.02
CA GLY A 103 24.09 -14.06 -6.79
C GLY A 103 22.83 -14.92 -6.71
N ASP A 104 22.78 -15.99 -7.49
CA ASP A 104 21.65 -16.94 -7.53
C ASP A 104 21.56 -17.75 -6.25
N GLN A 105 22.72 -18.14 -5.73
CA GLN A 105 22.83 -18.81 -4.45
C GLN A 105 22.39 -17.87 -3.31
N LEU A 106 22.81 -16.60 -3.34
CA LEU A 106 22.37 -15.58 -2.37
C LEU A 106 20.84 -15.46 -2.34
N LEU A 107 20.20 -15.34 -3.51
CA LEU A 107 18.76 -15.21 -3.61
C LEU A 107 18.02 -16.44 -3.05
N ARG A 108 18.45 -17.66 -3.42
CA ARG A 108 17.88 -18.90 -2.85
C ARG A 108 18.02 -18.96 -1.33
N MET A 109 19.17 -18.54 -0.80
CA MET A 109 19.43 -18.56 0.64
C MET A 109 18.57 -17.59 1.44
N VAL A 110 18.15 -16.48 0.85
CA VAL A 110 17.30 -15.47 1.51
C VAL A 110 15.83 -15.92 1.54
N LEU A 111 15.39 -16.59 0.48
CA LEU A 111 13.98 -16.95 0.29
C LEU A 111 13.47 -17.99 1.29
N ASP A 112 14.30 -18.95 1.72
CA ASP A 112 13.86 -20.02 2.63
C ASP A 112 14.00 -19.70 4.12
N GLN A 113 14.29 -18.44 4.48
CA GLN A 113 14.61 -18.05 5.85
C GLN A 113 13.54 -17.14 6.47
N PRO A 114 13.47 -17.09 7.81
CA PRO A 114 12.74 -16.04 8.50
C PRO A 114 13.29 -14.68 8.09
N ALA A 115 12.40 -13.82 7.62
CA ALA A 115 12.75 -12.54 7.05
C ALA A 115 11.75 -11.46 7.47
N GLU A 116 12.27 -10.25 7.63
CA GLU A 116 11.48 -9.03 7.62
C GLU A 116 11.72 -8.31 6.29
N VAL A 117 10.65 -8.01 5.57
CA VAL A 117 10.69 -7.24 4.32
C VAL A 117 9.97 -5.93 4.55
N ALA A 118 10.74 -4.86 4.62
CA ALA A 118 10.23 -3.51 4.67
C ALA A 118 10.09 -2.98 3.23
N LEU A 119 8.99 -2.29 2.93
CA LEU A 119 8.70 -1.74 1.60
C LEU A 119 8.43 -0.24 1.67
N TRP A 120 8.86 0.47 0.63
CA TRP A 120 8.65 1.89 0.43
C TRP A 120 8.06 2.17 -0.95
N ARG A 121 7.19 3.18 -0.99
CA ARG A 121 6.63 3.70 -2.22
C ARG A 121 7.66 4.50 -3.01
N ASP A 122 7.58 4.42 -4.32
CA ASP A 122 8.34 5.27 -5.24
C ASP A 122 7.58 6.58 -5.51
N ALA A 123 8.14 7.46 -6.34
CA ALA A 123 7.52 8.73 -6.71
C ALA A 123 6.12 8.58 -7.37
N ASP A 124 5.83 7.43 -7.97
CA ASP A 124 4.52 7.11 -8.55
C ASP A 124 3.52 6.51 -7.54
N GLY A 125 3.92 6.38 -6.28
CA GLY A 125 3.10 5.83 -5.20
C GLY A 125 3.09 4.30 -5.11
N SER A 126 3.77 3.57 -6.00
CA SER A 126 3.83 2.10 -5.95
C SER A 126 4.95 1.58 -5.05
N LEU A 127 4.72 0.48 -4.32
CA LEU A 127 5.75 -0.19 -3.49
C LEU A 127 6.79 -0.87 -4.40
N LYS A 128 7.93 -0.21 -4.60
CA LYS A 128 9.01 -0.70 -5.49
C LYS A 128 10.33 -0.89 -4.77
N HIS A 129 10.57 -0.13 -3.70
CA HIS A 129 11.82 -0.18 -2.96
C HIS A 129 11.63 -1.07 -1.74
N PHE A 130 12.58 -1.96 -1.48
CA PHE A 130 12.48 -2.90 -0.38
C PHE A 130 13.82 -3.18 0.30
N ALA A 131 13.74 -3.53 1.57
CA ALA A 131 14.85 -3.99 2.38
C ALA A 131 14.47 -5.32 3.00
N ILE A 132 15.33 -6.33 2.84
CA ILE A 132 15.13 -7.67 3.41
C ILE A 132 16.17 -7.84 4.51
N ALA A 133 15.72 -8.07 5.74
CA ALA A 133 16.57 -8.40 6.87
C ALA A 133 16.33 -9.85 7.29
N VAL A 134 17.39 -10.66 7.28
CA VAL A 134 17.34 -12.09 7.67
C VAL A 134 18.27 -12.39 8.83
N SER A 135 17.87 -13.34 9.68
CA SER A 135 18.71 -13.94 10.74
C SER A 135 19.13 -15.33 10.33
N ARG A 136 20.44 -15.59 10.27
CA ARG A 136 20.95 -16.93 9.95
C ARG A 136 22.31 -17.25 10.59
N ASN A 137 22.41 -18.49 11.07
CA ASN A 137 23.68 -19.11 11.46
C ASN A 137 24.51 -19.45 10.20
N GLN A 138 25.80 -19.10 10.18
CA GLN A 138 26.77 -19.37 9.09
C GLN A 138 26.80 -18.36 7.92
N LEU A 139 26.47 -17.09 8.14
CA LEU A 139 26.71 -16.02 7.14
C LEU A 139 28.21 -15.69 6.95
N THR A 140 29.09 -16.15 7.83
CA THR A 140 30.54 -15.92 7.73
C THR A 140 31.13 -16.54 6.46
N ARG A 141 30.72 -17.76 6.09
CA ARG A 141 31.14 -18.41 4.84
C ARG A 141 30.63 -17.66 3.61
N LEU A 142 29.44 -17.07 3.71
CA LEU A 142 28.86 -16.25 2.64
C LEU A 142 29.72 -15.01 2.35
N LEU A 143 30.17 -14.33 3.42
CA LEU A 143 31.03 -13.16 3.33
C LEU A 143 32.41 -13.49 2.76
N GLU A 144 33.02 -14.62 3.14
CA GLU A 144 34.31 -15.05 2.60
C GLU A 144 34.23 -15.32 1.09
N GLU A 145 33.18 -15.99 0.63
CA GLU A 145 32.95 -16.25 -0.78
C GLU A 145 32.58 -14.96 -1.53
N ALA A 146 31.77 -14.08 -0.94
CA ALA A 146 31.47 -12.77 -1.51
C ALA A 146 32.75 -11.95 -1.74
N GLY A 147 33.65 -11.90 -0.75
CA GLY A 147 34.92 -11.21 -0.87
C GLY A 147 35.80 -11.77 -2.01
N LYS A 148 35.83 -13.09 -2.20
CA LYS A 148 36.58 -13.72 -3.30
C LYS A 148 35.97 -13.44 -4.67
N VAL A 149 34.65 -13.47 -4.78
CA VAL A 149 33.92 -13.26 -6.04
C VAL A 149 33.92 -11.79 -6.45
N ALA A 150 33.75 -10.86 -5.50
CA ALA A 150 33.79 -9.41 -5.77
C ALA A 150 35.15 -8.93 -6.31
N LEU A 151 36.22 -9.72 -6.14
CA LEU A 151 37.55 -9.44 -6.69
C LEU A 151 37.76 -10.00 -8.09
N LYS A 152 36.87 -10.88 -8.58
CA LYS A 152 37.05 -11.66 -9.81
C LYS A 152 35.90 -11.53 -10.82
N ASP A 153 34.72 -11.11 -10.36
CA ASP A 153 33.49 -11.09 -11.15
C ASP A 153 33.07 -9.66 -11.49
N THR A 154 32.59 -9.45 -12.71
CA THR A 154 32.03 -8.16 -13.17
C THR A 154 30.63 -7.88 -12.62
N GLN A 155 29.91 -8.90 -12.15
CA GLN A 155 28.54 -8.76 -11.64
C GLN A 155 28.51 -8.27 -10.18
N MET A 156 29.60 -8.41 -9.43
CA MET A 156 29.64 -8.06 -8.01
C MET A 156 30.84 -7.19 -7.65
N SER A 157 30.61 -6.16 -6.84
CA SER A 157 31.66 -5.21 -6.45
C SER A 157 31.48 -4.74 -5.01
N VAL A 158 32.54 -4.16 -4.44
CA VAL A 158 32.46 -3.47 -3.14
C VAL A 158 31.94 -2.05 -3.37
N ALA A 159 30.76 -1.75 -2.84
CA ALA A 159 30.11 -0.44 -2.96
C ALA A 159 30.60 0.56 -1.90
N GLY A 160 30.95 0.06 -0.71
CA GLY A 160 31.44 0.89 0.38
C GLY A 160 31.52 0.14 1.69
N GLU A 161 31.50 0.87 2.81
CA GLU A 161 31.59 0.31 4.15
C GLU A 161 30.58 1.02 5.08
N LEU A 162 30.07 0.28 6.06
CA LEU A 162 29.26 0.76 7.18
C LEU A 162 29.97 0.48 8.50
N ARG A 163 29.68 1.26 9.54
CA ARG A 163 30.05 0.92 10.91
C ARG A 163 28.87 0.28 11.63
N VAL A 164 29.05 -0.95 12.11
CA VAL A 164 28.04 -1.71 12.85
C VAL A 164 28.69 -2.24 14.11
N ASP A 165 28.14 -1.93 15.29
CA ASP A 165 28.71 -2.32 16.60
C ASP A 165 30.21 -2.02 16.78
N GLY A 166 30.74 -1.02 16.06
CA GLY A 166 32.15 -0.64 16.06
C GLY A 166 33.00 -1.29 14.95
N ASP A 167 32.50 -2.36 14.34
CA ASP A 167 33.14 -3.07 13.25
C ASP A 167 32.89 -2.39 11.90
N LYS A 168 33.86 -2.52 10.99
CA LYS A 168 33.72 -2.09 9.59
C LYS A 168 33.09 -3.23 8.79
N VAL A 169 31.88 -3.01 8.33
CA VAL A 169 31.10 -3.97 7.53
C VAL A 169 31.14 -3.54 6.07
N PRO A 170 31.71 -4.36 5.16
CA PRO A 170 31.67 -4.06 3.74
C PRO A 170 30.23 -4.18 3.21
N VAL A 171 29.87 -3.25 2.33
CA VAL A 171 28.64 -3.27 1.55
C VAL A 171 29.00 -3.67 0.12
N TYR A 172 28.35 -4.69 -0.38
CA TYR A 172 28.53 -5.20 -1.72
C TYR A 172 27.38 -4.75 -2.62
N ALA A 173 27.68 -4.51 -3.90
CA ALA A 173 26.71 -4.29 -4.95
C ALA A 173 26.66 -5.52 -5.87
N LEU A 174 25.46 -5.98 -6.19
CA LEU A 174 25.20 -7.10 -7.10
C LEU A 174 24.35 -6.61 -8.28
N ASN A 175 24.92 -6.66 -9.48
CA ASN A 175 24.23 -6.42 -10.75
C ASN A 175 23.58 -7.72 -11.21
N TYR A 176 22.26 -7.82 -11.11
CA TYR A 176 21.52 -9.06 -11.41
C TYR A 176 20.69 -8.99 -12.69
N ALA A 177 20.48 -7.79 -13.23
CA ALA A 177 19.84 -7.57 -14.53
C ALA A 177 20.29 -6.22 -15.11
N TYR A 178 19.93 -5.96 -16.37
CA TYR A 178 20.20 -4.67 -17.01
C TYR A 178 19.61 -3.52 -16.19
N ASN A 179 20.46 -2.56 -15.78
CA ASN A 179 20.11 -1.44 -14.90
C ASN A 179 19.50 -1.83 -13.55
N ARG A 180 19.75 -3.04 -13.05
CA ARG A 180 19.30 -3.46 -11.71
C ARG A 180 20.46 -3.90 -10.84
N THR A 181 20.68 -3.14 -9.79
CA THR A 181 21.71 -3.37 -8.79
C THR A 181 21.06 -3.46 -7.41
N MET A 182 21.36 -4.51 -6.66
CA MET A 182 21.01 -4.60 -5.24
C MET A 182 22.24 -4.35 -4.38
N LEU A 183 22.03 -3.87 -3.15
CA LEU A 183 23.08 -3.84 -2.14
C LEU A 183 22.85 -4.96 -1.14
N PHE A 184 23.93 -5.49 -0.59
CA PHE A 184 23.84 -6.35 0.58
C PHE A 184 25.04 -6.17 1.50
N ALA A 185 24.80 -6.36 2.79
CA ALA A 185 25.80 -6.32 3.84
C ALA A 185 25.44 -7.37 4.90
N ALA A 186 26.44 -8.01 5.49
CA ALA A 186 26.22 -8.96 6.57
C ALA A 186 27.17 -8.72 7.73
N HIS A 187 26.67 -8.92 8.94
CA HIS A 187 27.38 -8.72 10.20
C HIS A 187 26.90 -9.77 11.21
N GLY A 188 27.82 -10.58 11.74
CA GLY A 188 27.49 -11.71 12.59
C GLY A 188 26.52 -12.69 11.91
N GLN A 189 25.31 -12.80 12.46
CA GLN A 189 24.23 -13.66 11.95
C GLN A 189 23.13 -12.88 11.22
N ARG A 190 23.38 -11.61 10.87
CA ARG A 190 22.43 -10.75 10.18
C ARG A 190 22.90 -10.45 8.76
N LEU A 191 21.97 -10.50 7.81
CA LEU A 191 22.17 -10.06 6.43
C LEU A 191 21.04 -9.10 6.09
N VAL A 192 21.40 -7.97 5.49
CA VAL A 192 20.47 -6.97 4.96
C VAL A 192 20.69 -6.84 3.47
N ILE A 193 19.61 -6.85 2.70
CA ILE A 193 19.57 -6.63 1.26
C ILE A 193 18.72 -5.41 0.97
N LEU A 194 19.17 -4.53 0.09
CA LEU A 194 18.43 -3.37 -0.39
C LEU A 194 18.20 -3.49 -1.89
N SER A 195 16.98 -3.19 -2.33
CA SER A 195 16.57 -3.32 -3.73
C SER A 195 17.27 -2.35 -4.69
N HIS A 196 17.84 -1.26 -4.16
CA HIS A 196 18.46 -0.21 -4.97
C HIS A 196 19.61 0.49 -4.22
N PRO A 197 20.73 0.88 -4.88
CA PRO A 197 21.86 1.52 -4.20
C PRO A 197 21.51 2.86 -3.55
N GLY A 198 20.60 3.58 -4.19
CA GLY A 198 20.08 4.86 -3.71
C GLY A 198 19.30 4.83 -2.41
N MET A 199 18.97 3.65 -1.89
CA MET A 199 18.40 3.51 -0.56
C MET A 199 19.43 3.80 0.53
N LEU A 200 20.70 3.46 0.30
CA LEU A 200 21.79 3.65 1.27
C LEU A 200 22.70 4.83 0.92
N TYR A 201 22.97 5.02 -0.36
CA TYR A 201 23.98 5.95 -0.86
C TYR A 201 23.34 7.22 -1.44
N GLY A 202 23.91 8.38 -1.12
CA GLY A 202 23.41 9.70 -1.54
C GLY A 202 24.46 10.82 -1.53
N GLY A 203 24.02 12.07 -1.70
CA GLY A 203 24.87 13.26 -1.73
C GLY A 203 25.37 13.65 -3.13
N ALA A 204 26.09 14.78 -3.26
CA ALA A 204 26.45 15.41 -4.54
C ALA A 204 27.26 14.54 -5.54
N GLN A 205 27.76 13.38 -5.09
CA GLN A 205 28.45 12.40 -5.93
C GLN A 205 27.91 10.97 -5.75
N GLY A 206 26.86 10.76 -4.95
CA GLY A 206 26.35 9.45 -4.53
C GLY A 206 27.27 8.65 -3.58
N LYS A 207 28.58 8.91 -3.56
CA LYS A 207 29.62 7.98 -3.03
C LYS A 207 29.68 7.76 -1.51
N SER A 208 28.82 8.39 -0.73
CA SER A 208 28.77 8.26 0.73
C SER A 208 27.43 7.71 1.19
N ALA A 209 27.46 6.81 2.16
CA ALA A 209 26.23 6.36 2.82
C ALA A 209 25.54 7.59 3.44
N ASP A 210 24.26 7.75 3.15
CA ASP A 210 23.43 8.72 3.86
C ASP A 210 23.46 8.40 5.36
N SER A 211 23.56 9.43 6.20
CA SER A 211 23.76 9.24 7.64
C SER A 211 22.55 8.58 8.31
N ALA A 212 21.32 8.90 7.88
CA ALA A 212 20.11 8.30 8.42
C ALA A 212 19.93 6.88 7.88
N ALA A 213 20.06 6.69 6.57
CA ALA A 213 19.98 5.36 5.94
C ALA A 213 21.04 4.40 6.49
N GLY A 214 22.27 4.86 6.63
CA GLY A 214 23.38 4.10 7.21
C GLY A 214 23.12 3.68 8.65
N LYS A 215 22.50 4.54 9.47
CA LYS A 215 22.07 4.17 10.83
C LYS A 215 20.99 3.09 10.81
N THR A 216 19.98 3.21 9.95
CA THR A 216 18.94 2.18 9.82
C THR A 216 19.53 0.83 9.44
N VAL A 217 20.36 0.78 8.41
CA VAL A 217 21.00 -0.48 7.97
C VAL A 217 21.93 -1.03 9.05
N ALA A 218 22.68 -0.17 9.75
CA ALA A 218 23.49 -0.59 10.88
C ALA A 218 22.65 -1.17 12.03
N SER A 219 21.49 -0.59 12.35
CA SER A 219 20.57 -1.13 13.36
C SER A 219 20.02 -2.50 12.96
N LEU A 220 19.65 -2.70 11.70
CA LEU A 220 19.19 -3.99 11.17
C LEU A 220 20.26 -5.09 11.21
N LEU A 221 21.53 -4.70 11.09
CA LEU A 221 22.73 -5.55 11.15
C LEU A 221 23.32 -5.69 12.56
N ALA A 222 22.84 -4.92 13.53
CA ALA A 222 23.37 -4.93 14.88
C ALA A 222 23.16 -6.29 15.55
N SER A 223 24.03 -6.62 16.49
CA SER A 223 23.96 -7.86 17.27
C SER A 223 22.83 -7.81 18.31
N ASP A 224 22.44 -6.61 18.72
CA ASP A 224 21.36 -6.33 19.67
C ASP A 224 19.98 -6.40 19.01
N GLN A 225 19.15 -7.34 19.46
CA GLN A 225 17.80 -7.57 18.93
C GLN A 225 16.88 -6.34 19.06
N SER A 226 17.06 -5.51 20.09
CA SER A 226 16.24 -4.30 20.26
C SER A 226 16.49 -3.28 19.14
N LYS A 227 17.70 -3.25 18.59
CA LYS A 227 18.06 -2.41 17.44
C LYS A 227 17.59 -3.01 16.11
N GLN A 228 17.55 -4.34 16.02
CA GLN A 228 17.07 -5.04 14.82
C GLN A 228 15.60 -4.76 14.54
N ASN A 229 14.78 -4.61 15.59
CA ASN A 229 13.34 -4.37 15.49
C ASN A 229 12.99 -2.90 15.22
N ILE A 230 13.81 -2.16 14.48
CA ILE A 230 13.65 -0.72 14.24
C ILE A 230 12.30 -0.35 13.59
N PHE A 231 11.68 -1.28 12.84
CA PHE A 231 10.39 -1.06 12.18
C PHE A 231 9.19 -1.40 13.07
N HIS A 232 9.37 -2.17 14.14
CA HIS A 232 8.26 -2.69 14.95
C HIS A 232 7.48 -1.59 15.67
N PRO A 233 8.12 -0.57 16.28
CA PRO A 233 7.39 0.49 17.01
C PRO A 233 6.38 1.23 16.16
N GLN A 234 6.71 1.55 14.90
CA GLN A 234 5.81 2.29 14.02
C GLN A 234 4.62 1.46 13.48
N PHE A 235 4.64 0.15 13.66
CA PHE A 235 3.52 -0.74 13.36
C PHE A 235 2.88 -1.31 14.63
N HIS A 236 3.33 -0.88 15.83
CA HIS A 236 2.85 -1.40 17.11
C HIS A 236 2.89 -2.94 17.17
N LEU A 237 4.04 -3.50 16.78
CA LEU A 237 4.27 -4.95 16.79
C LEU A 237 5.18 -5.31 17.95
N ASP A 238 4.66 -6.02 18.94
CA ASP A 238 5.42 -6.38 20.15
C ASP A 238 6.09 -7.76 20.05
N GLN A 239 5.80 -8.52 18.99
CA GLN A 239 6.19 -9.92 18.83
C GLN A 239 6.74 -10.20 17.44
N ALA A 240 7.51 -11.30 17.34
CA ALA A 240 7.88 -11.89 16.06
C ALA A 240 6.64 -12.31 15.27
N ALA A 241 6.83 -12.59 13.97
CA ALA A 241 5.75 -13.07 13.10
C ALA A 241 4.98 -14.22 13.75
N PRO A 242 3.64 -14.25 13.66
CA PRO A 242 2.84 -15.45 13.97
C PRO A 242 3.39 -16.67 13.22
N ASP A 243 3.02 -17.89 13.61
CA ASP A 243 3.40 -19.12 12.89
C ASP A 243 2.82 -19.13 11.46
N GLY A 244 3.52 -18.47 10.52
CA GLY A 244 3.12 -18.16 9.15
C GLY A 244 3.69 -16.82 8.67
N HIS A 245 2.82 -15.91 8.22
CA HIS A 245 3.17 -14.60 7.66
C HIS A 245 2.31 -13.49 8.24
N SER A 246 2.89 -12.32 8.44
CA SER A 246 2.18 -11.09 8.78
C SER A 246 2.50 -10.01 7.76
N ILE A 247 1.49 -9.34 7.24
CA ILE A 247 1.63 -8.22 6.31
C ILE A 247 0.94 -7.01 6.95
N ALA A 248 1.72 -6.02 7.38
CA ALA A 248 1.22 -4.76 7.90
C ALA A 248 1.42 -3.64 6.86
N VAL A 249 0.39 -2.85 6.59
CA VAL A 249 0.42 -1.75 5.60
C VAL A 249 -0.17 -0.50 6.23
N LYS A 250 0.55 0.62 6.18
CA LYS A 250 0.09 1.88 6.74
C LYS A 250 -1.11 2.45 5.99
N ALA A 251 -2.00 3.11 6.72
CA ALA A 251 -3.18 3.72 6.14
C ALA A 251 -2.84 4.93 5.25
N ASP A 252 -1.73 5.65 5.46
CA ASP A 252 -1.24 6.70 4.54
C ASP A 252 -0.93 6.17 3.14
N PHE A 253 -0.52 4.91 3.03
CA PHE A 253 -0.29 4.22 1.78
C PHE A 253 -1.60 3.86 1.11
N LEU A 254 -2.47 3.14 1.83
CA LEU A 254 -3.76 2.68 1.32
C LEU A 254 -4.70 3.83 0.95
N SER A 255 -4.56 4.96 1.65
CA SER A 255 -5.35 6.16 1.42
C SER A 255 -4.75 7.10 0.38
N PHE A 256 -3.64 6.76 -0.29
CA PHE A 256 -2.96 7.66 -1.23
C PHE A 256 -2.69 9.06 -0.66
N GLY A 257 -2.37 9.14 0.64
CA GLY A 257 -2.07 10.38 1.34
C GLY A 257 -3.28 11.14 1.92
N TYR A 258 -4.50 10.59 1.82
CA TYR A 258 -5.71 11.18 2.43
C TYR A 258 -5.88 10.89 3.92
N GLN A 259 -5.01 10.06 4.53
CA GLN A 259 -5.04 9.73 5.97
C GLN A 259 -5.16 10.93 6.92
N PRO A 260 -4.61 12.14 6.65
CA PRO A 260 -4.81 13.28 7.54
C PRO A 260 -6.29 13.62 7.83
N PHE A 261 -7.22 13.21 6.97
CA PHE A 261 -8.66 13.39 7.18
C PHE A 261 -9.32 12.28 8.01
N PHE A 262 -8.58 11.23 8.39
CA PHE A 262 -9.05 10.11 9.21
C PHE A 262 -7.88 9.51 10.00
N GLY A 263 -7.15 10.36 10.70
CA GLY A 263 -5.86 10.02 11.32
C GLY A 263 -5.91 8.96 12.43
N ALA A 264 -7.11 8.57 12.88
CA ALA A 264 -7.30 7.48 13.84
C ALA A 264 -7.01 6.10 13.25
N LEU A 265 -7.18 5.90 11.93
CA LEU A 265 -6.82 4.67 11.26
C LEU A 265 -5.34 4.72 10.87
N GLU A 266 -4.49 3.90 11.48
CA GLU A 266 -3.03 3.97 11.29
C GLU A 266 -2.48 2.90 10.34
N ALA A 267 -3.01 1.68 10.38
CA ALA A 267 -2.54 0.58 9.54
C ALA A 267 -3.58 -0.56 9.45
N LEU A 268 -3.43 -1.43 8.45
CA LEU A 268 -4.09 -2.73 8.35
C LEU A 268 -3.05 -3.84 8.49
N ARG A 269 -3.41 -4.95 9.14
CA ARG A 269 -2.58 -6.15 9.24
C ARG A 269 -3.34 -7.37 8.76
N PHE A 270 -2.63 -8.24 8.05
CA PHE A 270 -3.11 -9.52 7.58
C PHE A 270 -2.16 -10.61 8.04
N ASP A 271 -2.65 -11.50 8.89
CA ASP A 271 -1.89 -12.64 9.40
C ASP A 271 -2.37 -13.91 8.70
N PHE A 272 -1.47 -14.62 8.02
CA PHE A 272 -1.74 -15.86 7.29
C PHE A 272 -1.08 -17.02 8.01
N THR A 273 -1.88 -17.97 8.48
CA THR A 273 -1.40 -19.14 9.23
C THR A 273 -2.20 -20.39 8.84
N LYS A 274 -1.52 -21.44 8.36
CA LYS A 274 -2.07 -22.80 8.17
C LYS A 274 -3.47 -22.85 7.49
N GLY A 275 -3.67 -22.19 6.35
CA GLY A 275 -4.97 -22.22 5.64
C GLY A 275 -6.00 -21.19 6.09
N ALA A 276 -5.70 -20.43 7.15
CA ALA A 276 -6.55 -19.36 7.66
C ALA A 276 -5.85 -18.01 7.52
N TRP A 277 -6.65 -16.95 7.52
CA TRP A 277 -6.17 -15.59 7.60
C TRP A 277 -6.96 -14.80 8.63
N ARG A 278 -6.33 -13.81 9.24
CA ARG A 278 -6.94 -12.87 10.18
C ARG A 278 -6.62 -11.44 9.73
N SER A 279 -7.59 -10.55 9.85
CA SER A 279 -7.40 -9.12 9.66
C SER A 279 -7.40 -8.39 10.99
N GLU A 280 -6.54 -7.38 11.09
CA GLU A 280 -6.56 -6.42 12.18
C GLU A 280 -6.45 -4.99 11.62
N VAL A 281 -6.95 -4.05 12.40
CA VAL A 281 -6.88 -2.62 12.12
C VAL A 281 -6.16 -1.96 13.27
N LEU A 282 -5.14 -1.16 12.99
CA LEU A 282 -4.45 -0.36 14.00
C LEU A 282 -5.22 0.95 14.16
N VAL A 283 -5.80 1.14 15.34
CA VAL A 283 -6.63 2.30 15.66
C VAL A 283 -5.99 3.09 16.78
N ASN A 284 -5.92 4.40 16.59
CA ASN A 284 -5.53 5.37 17.61
C ASN A 284 -6.78 6.01 18.22
N ALA A 285 -7.14 5.57 19.42
CA ALA A 285 -8.31 6.04 20.16
C ALA A 285 -8.25 7.54 20.48
N ASP A 286 -7.05 8.07 20.72
CA ASP A 286 -6.86 9.49 21.09
C ASP A 286 -7.15 10.44 19.92
N LYS A 287 -7.20 9.90 18.68
CA LYS A 287 -7.56 10.63 17.46
C LYS A 287 -9.00 10.35 17.00
N LEU A 288 -9.77 9.53 17.72
CA LEU A 288 -11.19 9.32 17.42
C LEU A 288 -12.02 10.46 17.99
N HIS A 289 -12.58 11.28 17.11
CA HIS A 289 -13.48 12.37 17.49
C HIS A 289 -14.89 11.87 17.85
N LYS A 290 -15.72 12.76 18.38
CA LYS A 290 -17.10 12.44 18.82
C LYS A 290 -17.93 11.85 17.67
N GLY A 291 -18.43 10.63 17.87
CA GLY A 291 -19.13 9.84 16.85
C GLY A 291 -18.27 8.71 16.25
N GLY A 292 -16.95 8.74 16.42
CA GLY A 292 -16.02 7.64 16.16
C GLY A 292 -16.31 6.82 14.90
N TYR A 293 -16.41 5.51 15.06
CA TYR A 293 -16.86 4.54 14.05
C TYR A 293 -18.34 4.16 14.23
N ASP A 294 -19.19 5.02 14.81
CA ASP A 294 -20.62 4.75 14.87
C ASP A 294 -21.24 4.92 13.47
N ASN A 295 -21.45 3.79 12.81
CA ASN A 295 -21.96 3.75 11.43
C ASN A 295 -23.49 3.60 11.36
N ALA A 296 -24.20 3.66 12.50
CA ALA A 296 -25.64 3.37 12.56
C ALA A 296 -26.47 4.29 11.64
N ALA A 297 -26.05 5.55 11.47
CA ALA A 297 -26.72 6.51 10.60
C ALA A 297 -26.31 6.41 9.12
N LEU A 298 -25.17 5.80 8.80
CA LEU A 298 -24.64 5.75 7.42
C LEU A 298 -25.30 4.65 6.59
N TRP A 299 -25.30 3.41 7.08
CA TRP A 299 -25.78 2.27 6.28
C TRP A 299 -27.25 2.33 5.83
N PRO A 300 -28.19 2.92 6.59
CA PRO A 300 -29.58 3.05 6.17
C PRO A 300 -29.84 3.97 4.99
N VAL A 301 -28.87 4.82 4.63
CA VAL A 301 -29.01 5.76 3.49
C VAL A 301 -28.22 5.33 2.26
N LEU A 302 -27.37 4.31 2.40
CA LEU A 302 -26.54 3.79 1.33
C LEU A 302 -27.31 2.75 0.49
N PRO A 303 -27.23 2.80 -0.84
CA PRO A 303 -27.78 1.75 -1.71
C PRO A 303 -27.21 0.36 -1.40
N ASN A 304 -28.05 -0.65 -1.60
CA ASN A 304 -27.64 -2.04 -1.45
C ASN A 304 -26.61 -2.48 -2.52
N ASP A 305 -25.99 -3.63 -2.27
CA ASP A 305 -25.05 -4.32 -3.19
C ASP A 305 -23.89 -3.45 -3.74
N PRO A 306 -23.18 -2.67 -2.90
CA PRO A 306 -22.01 -1.95 -3.35
C PRO A 306 -20.90 -2.92 -3.77
N SER A 307 -20.18 -2.57 -4.83
CA SER A 307 -18.95 -3.26 -5.20
C SER A 307 -17.97 -3.25 -4.04
N ALA A 308 -17.78 -2.08 -3.47
CA ALA A 308 -17.07 -1.86 -2.22
C ALA A 308 -17.63 -0.59 -1.58
N CYS A 309 -17.89 -0.61 -0.28
CA CYS A 309 -18.18 0.58 0.48
C CYS A 309 -17.46 0.53 1.82
N PHE A 310 -16.83 1.63 2.21
CA PHE A 310 -16.07 1.74 3.45
C PHE A 310 -16.48 2.98 4.22
N SER A 311 -16.61 2.84 5.53
CA SER A 311 -16.71 3.96 6.45
C SER A 311 -15.31 4.38 6.91
N VAL A 312 -15.04 5.68 6.96
CA VAL A 312 -13.83 6.23 7.55
C VAL A 312 -14.19 7.19 8.70
N PRO A 313 -13.43 7.19 9.81
CA PRO A 313 -13.68 8.03 10.98
C PRO A 313 -13.14 9.43 10.67
N VAL A 314 -13.90 10.21 9.91
CA VAL A 314 -13.43 11.51 9.41
C VAL A 314 -13.16 12.47 10.57
N ASP A 315 -11.96 13.05 10.55
CA ASP A 315 -11.61 14.23 11.33
C ASP A 315 -12.08 15.47 10.54
N TRP A 316 -13.30 15.92 10.83
CA TRP A 316 -13.88 17.09 10.17
C TRP A 316 -13.11 18.39 10.51
N ASP A 317 -12.42 18.45 11.65
CA ASP A 317 -11.57 19.59 12.03
C ASP A 317 -10.29 19.65 11.20
N ALA A 318 -9.76 18.49 10.79
CA ALA A 318 -8.64 18.43 9.85
C ALA A 318 -8.93 19.06 8.48
N LEU A 319 -10.21 19.33 8.14
CA LEU A 319 -10.59 20.06 6.93
C LEU A 319 -10.37 21.58 7.04
N GLN A 320 -10.27 22.14 8.25
CA GLN A 320 -10.20 23.61 8.42
C GLN A 320 -9.12 24.29 7.58
N PRO A 321 -7.87 23.77 7.45
CA PRO A 321 -6.85 24.39 6.59
C PRO A 321 -7.26 24.43 5.12
N MET A 322 -7.93 23.39 4.63
CA MET A 322 -8.47 23.35 3.26
C MET A 322 -9.62 24.34 3.10
N LEU A 323 -10.57 24.36 4.03
CA LEU A 323 -11.72 25.26 4.00
C LEU A 323 -11.28 26.73 4.06
N LYS A 324 -10.27 27.08 4.87
CA LYS A 324 -9.67 28.43 4.91
C LYS A 324 -9.08 28.85 3.56
N LYS A 325 -8.36 27.94 2.88
CA LYS A 325 -7.85 28.18 1.51
C LYS A 325 -8.98 28.37 0.50
N MET A 326 -10.14 27.76 0.75
CA MET A 326 -11.32 27.86 -0.11
C MET A 326 -12.18 29.09 0.15
N SER A 327 -12.15 29.68 1.35
CA SER A 327 -13.01 30.82 1.72
C SER A 327 -12.90 32.03 0.79
N GLY A 328 -11.77 32.22 0.09
CA GLY A 328 -11.62 33.28 -0.91
C GLY A 328 -12.21 32.97 -2.30
N LYS A 329 -12.72 31.75 -2.50
CA LYS A 329 -13.31 31.25 -3.76
C LYS A 329 -14.79 30.91 -3.62
N THR A 330 -15.35 31.02 -2.43
CA THR A 330 -16.74 30.67 -2.11
C THR A 330 -17.55 31.94 -1.86
N SER A 331 -18.81 31.93 -2.31
CA SER A 331 -19.79 33.00 -2.04
C SER A 331 -20.32 32.99 -0.60
N GLU A 332 -20.19 31.87 0.11
CA GLU A 332 -20.62 31.67 1.48
C GLU A 332 -19.41 31.29 2.36
N PRO A 333 -19.43 31.57 3.67
CA PRO A 333 -18.41 31.09 4.58
C PRO A 333 -18.51 29.57 4.73
N VAL A 334 -17.54 28.83 4.20
CA VAL A 334 -17.51 27.35 4.22
C VAL A 334 -16.79 26.76 5.43
N LEU A 335 -16.11 27.57 6.24
CA LEU A 335 -15.43 27.09 7.46
C LEU A 335 -16.35 26.35 8.45
N PRO A 336 -17.63 26.72 8.63
CA PRO A 336 -18.56 25.96 9.47
C PRO A 336 -18.77 24.50 9.07
N LEU A 337 -18.40 24.07 7.85
CA LEU A 337 -18.48 22.65 7.47
C LEU A 337 -17.72 21.72 8.41
N ALA A 338 -16.59 22.18 8.95
CA ALA A 338 -15.79 21.40 9.90
C ALA A 338 -16.57 21.02 11.17
N THR A 339 -17.57 21.82 11.56
CA THR A 339 -18.37 21.57 12.77
C THR A 339 -19.81 21.16 12.47
N GLN A 340 -20.28 21.29 11.23
CA GLN A 340 -21.64 20.92 10.82
C GLN A 340 -21.78 19.46 10.40
N LEU A 341 -20.68 18.78 10.10
CA LEU A 341 -20.66 17.36 9.79
C LEU A 341 -20.27 16.56 11.04
N GLN A 342 -20.71 15.30 11.09
CA GLN A 342 -20.52 14.45 12.25
C GLN A 342 -20.28 13.01 11.86
N GLY A 343 -19.65 12.29 12.79
CA GLY A 343 -19.44 10.85 12.69
C GLY A 343 -18.56 10.47 11.50
N PRO A 344 -18.54 9.17 11.17
CA PRO A 344 -17.83 8.68 10.01
C PRO A 344 -18.46 9.19 8.70
N ALA A 345 -17.71 9.09 7.60
CA ALA A 345 -18.23 9.25 6.25
C ALA A 345 -18.07 7.93 5.48
N ALA A 346 -18.95 7.69 4.53
CA ALA A 346 -18.87 6.54 3.64
C ALA A 346 -18.32 6.93 2.26
N ALA A 347 -17.50 6.06 1.69
CA ALA A 347 -17.11 6.07 0.28
C ALA A 347 -17.51 4.73 -0.35
N CYS A 348 -18.42 4.77 -1.33
CA CYS A 348 -18.92 3.56 -1.99
C CYS A 348 -18.75 3.59 -3.52
N TRP A 349 -18.52 2.42 -4.08
CA TRP A 349 -18.52 2.11 -5.51
C TRP A 349 -19.57 1.04 -5.82
N TYR A 350 -20.14 1.06 -7.01
CA TYR A 350 -21.19 0.14 -7.45
C TYR A 350 -20.84 -0.48 -8.80
N GLY A 351 -21.40 -1.65 -9.13
CA GLY A 351 -21.07 -2.37 -10.37
C GLY A 351 -21.39 -1.58 -11.64
N GLY A 352 -22.35 -0.65 -11.56
CA GLY A 352 -22.70 0.27 -12.63
C GLY A 352 -21.90 1.58 -12.67
N SER A 353 -21.06 1.86 -11.67
CA SER A 353 -20.29 3.11 -11.56
C SER A 353 -18.91 3.01 -12.25
N ARG A 354 -18.09 4.05 -12.05
CA ARG A 354 -16.65 4.07 -12.37
C ARG A 354 -15.81 4.05 -11.09
N LEU A 355 -14.56 3.59 -11.18
CA LEU A 355 -13.57 3.66 -10.11
C LEU A 355 -13.27 5.11 -9.70
N HIS A 356 -13.31 6.04 -10.65
CA HIS A 356 -13.06 7.46 -10.42
C HIS A 356 -14.32 8.26 -10.03
N THR A 357 -15.48 7.60 -9.87
CA THR A 357 -16.74 8.25 -9.47
C THR A 357 -17.38 7.58 -8.25
N PRO A 358 -16.68 7.43 -7.10
CA PRO A 358 -17.34 6.98 -5.88
C PRO A 358 -18.49 7.93 -5.48
N VAL A 359 -19.41 7.41 -4.68
CA VAL A 359 -20.33 8.24 -3.91
C VAL A 359 -19.80 8.42 -2.50
N PHE A 360 -19.78 9.67 -2.05
CA PHE A 360 -19.42 10.04 -0.68
C PHE A 360 -20.68 10.44 0.08
N VAL A 361 -20.86 9.91 1.27
CA VAL A 361 -21.99 10.24 2.15
C VAL A 361 -21.48 10.61 3.53
N ALA A 362 -22.01 11.72 4.06
CA ALA A 362 -21.72 12.20 5.40
C ALA A 362 -23.02 12.61 6.11
N THR A 363 -22.96 12.65 7.43
CA THR A 363 -24.10 13.02 8.28
C THR A 363 -23.92 14.43 8.82
N ARG A 364 -24.98 15.22 8.80
CA ARG A 364 -25.05 16.56 9.39
C ARG A 364 -25.39 16.47 10.87
N GLN A 365 -24.81 17.38 11.64
CA GLN A 365 -25.26 17.68 12.99
C GLN A 365 -26.73 18.13 12.97
N PRO A 366 -27.54 17.77 13.98
CA PRO A 366 -28.95 18.19 14.07
C PRO A 366 -29.17 19.71 13.97
N ASN A 367 -28.21 20.50 14.46
CA ASN A 367 -28.26 21.97 14.46
C ASN A 367 -27.35 22.59 13.38
N ALA A 368 -27.04 21.84 12.32
CA ALA A 368 -26.24 22.38 11.22
C ALA A 368 -26.91 23.61 10.58
N GLY A 369 -26.10 24.60 10.21
CA GLY A 369 -26.57 25.84 9.59
C GLY A 369 -27.19 25.64 8.19
N GLY A 370 -27.49 26.75 7.54
CA GLY A 370 -28.16 26.77 6.22
C GLY A 370 -27.39 26.04 5.12
N GLU A 371 -28.10 25.56 4.12
CA GLU A 371 -27.54 24.66 3.09
C GLU A 371 -26.74 25.40 1.99
N ALA A 372 -26.76 26.75 2.00
CA ALA A 372 -26.10 27.58 0.99
C ALA A 372 -24.59 27.35 0.91
N LEU A 373 -23.93 27.10 2.04
CA LEU A 373 -22.49 26.82 2.13
C LEU A 373 -22.09 25.54 1.36
N TYR A 374 -22.97 24.53 1.29
CA TYR A 374 -22.74 23.31 0.50
C TYR A 374 -22.73 23.62 -1.01
N GLY A 375 -23.71 24.40 -1.47
CA GLY A 375 -23.76 24.87 -2.86
C GLY A 375 -22.58 25.76 -3.22
N SER A 376 -22.14 26.61 -2.29
CA SER A 376 -20.97 27.46 -2.46
C SER A 376 -19.68 26.65 -2.56
N LEU A 377 -19.50 25.66 -1.67
CA LEU A 377 -18.39 24.70 -1.74
C LEU A 377 -18.39 23.94 -3.07
N PHE A 378 -19.54 23.37 -3.48
CA PHE A 378 -19.68 22.66 -4.74
C PHE A 378 -19.29 23.53 -5.94
N THR A 379 -19.77 24.78 -5.96
CA THR A 379 -19.47 25.74 -7.03
C THR A 379 -17.98 26.02 -7.13
N ALA A 380 -17.32 26.22 -6.00
CA ALA A 380 -15.89 26.53 -5.94
C ALA A 380 -14.99 25.30 -6.23
N ALA A 381 -15.40 24.11 -5.79
CA ALA A 381 -14.59 22.89 -5.87
C ALA A 381 -14.67 22.22 -7.26
N ILE A 382 -15.86 22.18 -7.87
CA ILE A 382 -16.08 21.43 -9.11
C ILE A 382 -15.61 22.21 -10.35
N GLY A 383 -15.60 23.55 -10.29
CA GLY A 383 -15.19 24.39 -11.41
C GLY A 383 -16.03 24.19 -12.67
N GLY A 384 -15.61 24.75 -13.80
CA GLY A 384 -16.34 24.66 -15.08
C GLY A 384 -17.08 25.95 -15.44
N LYS A 385 -17.39 26.09 -16.73
CA LYS A 385 -17.97 27.32 -17.32
C LYS A 385 -19.49 27.40 -17.16
N ASP A 386 -20.16 26.25 -17.16
CA ASP A 386 -21.61 26.19 -17.03
C ASP A 386 -22.05 26.57 -15.62
N ALA A 387 -23.19 27.25 -15.53
CA ALA A 387 -23.78 27.64 -14.26
C ALA A 387 -24.22 26.41 -13.45
N VAL A 388 -24.07 26.48 -12.13
CA VAL A 388 -24.64 25.44 -11.25
C VAL A 388 -26.15 25.53 -11.29
N ARG A 389 -26.79 24.41 -11.61
CA ARG A 389 -28.22 24.25 -11.42
C ARG A 389 -28.49 23.86 -9.98
N LYS A 390 -29.22 24.73 -9.26
CA LYS A 390 -29.80 24.41 -7.95
C LYS A 390 -31.24 23.93 -8.14
N THR A 391 -31.64 22.86 -7.47
CA THR A 391 -33.03 22.37 -7.43
C THR A 391 -33.43 22.06 -6.00
N GLU A 392 -34.60 22.52 -5.59
CA GLU A 392 -35.18 22.27 -4.27
C GLU A 392 -36.51 21.54 -4.46
N ALA A 393 -36.60 20.31 -3.99
CA ALA A 393 -37.81 19.51 -4.12
C ALA A 393 -37.90 18.45 -3.01
N LYS A 394 -39.09 18.30 -2.42
CA LYS A 394 -39.41 17.24 -1.42
C LYS A 394 -38.39 17.19 -0.26
N GLY A 395 -37.96 18.34 0.25
CA GLY A 395 -37.00 18.43 1.36
C GLY A 395 -35.56 18.06 0.97
N VAL A 396 -35.24 18.09 -0.33
CA VAL A 396 -33.88 17.90 -0.86
C VAL A 396 -33.44 19.15 -1.59
N THR A 397 -32.26 19.66 -1.26
CA THR A 397 -31.55 20.66 -2.04
C THR A 397 -30.44 19.99 -2.80
N ARG A 398 -30.39 20.20 -4.13
CA ARG A 398 -29.40 19.60 -5.03
C ARG A 398 -28.70 20.68 -5.83
N TRP A 399 -27.39 20.52 -6.00
CA TRP A 399 -26.56 21.28 -6.93
C TRP A 399 -25.94 20.32 -7.92
N GLU A 400 -26.03 20.65 -9.20
CA GLU A 400 -25.42 19.86 -10.27
C GLU A 400 -24.91 20.77 -11.38
N ARG A 401 -23.93 20.28 -12.14
CA ARG A 401 -23.49 20.90 -13.38
C ARG A 401 -22.97 19.85 -14.33
N THR A 402 -22.95 20.19 -15.61
CA THR A 402 -22.32 19.37 -16.64
C THR A 402 -20.88 19.82 -16.83
N LEU A 403 -19.96 18.88 -17.02
CA LEU A 403 -18.55 19.13 -17.30
C LEU A 403 -18.09 18.29 -18.48
N ALA A 404 -17.39 18.92 -19.43
CA ALA A 404 -16.61 18.20 -20.41
C ALA A 404 -15.30 17.70 -19.77
N THR A 405 -15.06 16.40 -19.81
CA THR A 405 -13.82 15.76 -19.36
C THR A 405 -13.16 15.03 -20.52
N ALA A 406 -11.89 14.63 -20.34
CA ALA A 406 -11.21 13.78 -21.31
C ALA A 406 -11.91 12.43 -21.54
N MET A 407 -12.71 11.98 -20.57
CA MET A 407 -13.48 10.73 -20.61
C MET A 407 -14.93 10.93 -21.08
N GLY A 408 -15.29 12.14 -21.52
CA GLY A 408 -16.64 12.51 -21.92
C GLY A 408 -17.35 13.42 -20.93
N GLU A 409 -18.67 13.55 -21.08
CA GLU A 409 -19.50 14.40 -20.25
C GLU A 409 -19.70 13.82 -18.84
N ALA A 410 -19.27 14.54 -17.81
CA ALA A 410 -19.53 14.22 -16.41
C ALA A 410 -20.64 15.12 -15.85
N LYS A 411 -21.44 14.57 -14.93
CA LYS A 411 -22.54 15.30 -14.26
C LYS A 411 -22.39 15.20 -12.75
N PRO A 412 -21.37 15.84 -12.15
CA PRO A 412 -21.24 15.87 -10.70
C PRO A 412 -22.48 16.47 -10.06
N ALA A 413 -22.86 15.90 -8.92
CA ALA A 413 -23.95 16.41 -8.11
C ALA A 413 -23.62 16.33 -6.62
N LEU A 414 -24.11 17.33 -5.88
CA LEU A 414 -24.16 17.37 -4.42
C LEU A 414 -25.62 17.51 -4.01
N ALA A 415 -26.07 16.74 -3.04
CA ALA A 415 -27.39 16.90 -2.46
C ALA A 415 -27.34 16.89 -0.93
N VAL A 416 -28.25 17.67 -0.35
CA VAL A 416 -28.53 17.70 1.08
C VAL A 416 -29.98 17.31 1.27
N ALA A 417 -30.23 16.29 2.10
CA ALA A 417 -31.55 15.72 2.35
C ALA A 417 -31.73 15.45 3.84
N GLY A 418 -32.22 16.45 4.58
CA GLY A 418 -32.28 16.40 6.04
C GLY A 418 -30.87 16.35 6.64
N ASP A 419 -30.56 15.27 7.33
CA ASP A 419 -29.26 14.98 7.95
C ASP A 419 -28.23 14.39 6.97
N THR A 420 -28.62 13.99 5.76
CA THR A 420 -27.72 13.35 4.81
C THR A 420 -27.10 14.37 3.84
N VAL A 421 -25.78 14.34 3.67
CA VAL A 421 -25.05 15.04 2.61
C VAL A 421 -24.43 13.99 1.70
N VAL A 422 -24.68 14.09 0.40
CA VAL A 422 -24.20 13.10 -0.59
C VAL A 422 -23.59 13.80 -1.79
N PHE A 423 -22.40 13.36 -2.20
CA PHE A 423 -21.68 13.86 -3.37
C PHE A 423 -21.21 12.71 -4.25
N SER A 424 -21.30 12.89 -5.57
CA SER A 424 -20.58 12.05 -6.54
C SER A 424 -20.26 12.85 -7.80
N ALA A 425 -19.18 12.46 -8.48
CA ALA A 425 -18.89 12.91 -9.84
C ALA A 425 -19.89 12.37 -10.89
N ASP A 426 -20.67 11.33 -10.53
CA ASP A 426 -21.81 10.84 -11.28
C ASP A 426 -23.11 11.09 -10.50
N GLY A 427 -23.89 12.08 -10.94
CA GLY A 427 -25.15 12.45 -10.30
C GLY A 427 -26.19 11.35 -10.26
N LYS A 428 -26.07 10.28 -11.05
CA LYS A 428 -26.93 9.09 -10.94
C LYS A 428 -26.72 8.35 -9.62
N LEU A 429 -25.51 8.35 -9.07
CA LEU A 429 -25.22 7.73 -7.78
C LEU A 429 -25.82 8.54 -6.62
N VAL A 430 -25.86 9.88 -6.76
CA VAL A 430 -26.61 10.74 -5.84
C VAL A 430 -28.10 10.38 -5.86
N ASP A 431 -28.67 10.14 -7.05
CA ASP A 431 -30.07 9.75 -7.18
C ASP A 431 -30.37 8.40 -6.51
N GLN A 432 -29.44 7.44 -6.56
CA GLN A 432 -29.58 6.15 -5.88
C GLN A 432 -29.65 6.31 -4.36
N VAL A 433 -28.73 7.08 -3.75
CA VAL A 433 -28.77 7.41 -2.31
C VAL A 433 -30.09 8.08 -1.93
N LEU A 434 -30.52 9.06 -2.73
CA LEU A 434 -31.79 9.75 -2.49
C LEU A 434 -33.02 8.83 -2.68
N ALA A 435 -32.95 7.80 -3.53
CA ALA A 435 -34.01 6.81 -3.69
C ALA A 435 -34.14 5.92 -2.44
N VAL A 436 -33.03 5.49 -1.85
CA VAL A 436 -33.01 4.75 -0.57
C VAL A 436 -33.64 5.59 0.55
N ARG A 437 -33.23 6.86 0.67
CA ARG A 437 -33.83 7.82 1.61
C ARG A 437 -35.34 7.95 1.47
N ARG A 438 -35.86 7.88 0.25
CA ARG A 438 -37.30 7.91 -0.06
C ARG A 438 -37.99 6.55 0.10
N LYS A 439 -37.28 5.52 0.58
CA LYS A 439 -37.76 4.12 0.66
C LYS A 439 -38.23 3.56 -0.68
N GLN A 440 -37.61 4.02 -1.77
CA GLN A 440 -37.88 3.58 -3.14
C GLN A 440 -36.87 2.54 -3.65
N ALA A 441 -35.80 2.31 -2.87
CA ALA A 441 -34.78 1.31 -3.12
C ALA A 441 -34.33 0.70 -1.79
N PRO A 442 -33.87 -0.57 -1.78
CA PRO A 442 -33.32 -1.22 -0.59
C PRO A 442 -32.02 -0.55 -0.12
N ALA A 443 -31.81 -0.56 1.20
CA ALA A 443 -30.64 0.00 1.84
C ALA A 443 -29.55 -1.07 2.05
N ALA A 444 -28.29 -0.65 2.16
CA ALA A 444 -27.21 -1.54 2.56
C ALA A 444 -27.44 -2.12 3.96
N SER A 445 -28.05 -1.35 4.87
CA SER A 445 -28.40 -1.81 6.22
C SER A 445 -29.32 -3.03 6.25
N ASP A 446 -30.12 -3.26 5.20
CA ASP A 446 -31.03 -4.41 5.13
C ASP A 446 -30.27 -5.74 5.15
N LEU A 447 -28.97 -5.70 4.84
CA LEU A 447 -28.06 -6.83 4.80
C LEU A 447 -27.15 -6.93 6.04
N LEU A 448 -27.22 -5.96 6.97
CA LEU A 448 -26.24 -5.81 8.04
C LEU A 448 -26.86 -6.08 9.42
N PRO A 449 -26.52 -7.21 10.07
CA PRO A 449 -27.04 -7.50 11.41
C PRO A 449 -26.48 -6.54 12.48
N ASP A 450 -25.26 -6.03 12.26
CA ASP A 450 -24.59 -5.09 13.16
C ASP A 450 -24.07 -3.88 12.38
N ALA A 451 -25.02 -3.07 11.86
CA ALA A 451 -24.71 -1.89 11.07
C ALA A 451 -23.81 -0.89 11.83
N GLY A 452 -23.99 -0.74 13.16
CA GLY A 452 -23.22 0.20 13.97
C GLY A 452 -21.70 -0.07 13.93
N HIS A 453 -21.30 -1.34 14.02
CA HIS A 453 -19.90 -1.77 14.01
C HIS A 453 -19.38 -2.17 12.62
N THR A 454 -20.24 -2.21 11.60
CA THR A 454 -19.80 -2.54 10.24
C THR A 454 -19.05 -1.35 9.66
N VAL A 455 -17.76 -1.55 9.33
CA VAL A 455 -16.87 -0.53 8.76
C VAL A 455 -16.65 -0.67 7.26
N GLY A 456 -17.11 -1.78 6.67
CA GLY A 456 -17.05 -1.99 5.23
C GLY A 456 -17.98 -3.08 4.73
N LEU A 457 -18.32 -3.01 3.44
CA LEU A 457 -19.12 -3.98 2.72
C LEU A 457 -18.51 -4.17 1.32
N ILE A 458 -18.23 -5.41 0.93
CA ILE A 458 -17.78 -5.75 -0.42
C ILE A 458 -18.71 -6.80 -1.00
N ALA A 459 -19.23 -6.55 -2.19
CA ALA A 459 -19.97 -7.56 -2.97
C ALA A 459 -19.10 -8.01 -4.16
N PRO A 460 -18.49 -9.21 -4.12
CA PRO A 460 -17.61 -9.72 -5.16
C PRO A 460 -18.21 -9.69 -6.57
N ALA A 461 -19.52 -9.96 -6.70
CA ALA A 461 -20.19 -9.92 -8.00
C ALA A 461 -20.30 -8.51 -8.58
N SER A 462 -20.69 -7.54 -7.75
CA SER A 462 -20.77 -6.11 -8.12
C SER A 462 -19.36 -5.57 -8.40
N LEU A 463 -18.36 -5.93 -7.59
CA LEU A 463 -16.96 -5.56 -7.81
C LEU A 463 -16.41 -6.12 -9.12
N ALA A 464 -16.71 -7.38 -9.44
CA ALA A 464 -16.31 -7.97 -10.71
C ALA A 464 -16.93 -7.23 -11.90
N GLN A 465 -18.18 -6.79 -11.80
CA GLN A 465 -18.85 -5.97 -12.82
C GLN A 465 -18.17 -4.60 -13.00
N LEU A 466 -17.78 -3.95 -11.90
CA LEU A 466 -17.05 -2.68 -11.94
C LEU A 466 -15.68 -2.83 -12.62
N ILE A 467 -14.91 -3.86 -12.25
CA ILE A 467 -13.60 -4.14 -12.86
C ILE A 467 -13.75 -4.48 -14.34
N GLU A 468 -14.73 -5.31 -14.69
CA GLU A 468 -15.03 -5.69 -16.07
C GLU A 468 -15.33 -4.44 -16.92
N ARG A 469 -16.18 -3.54 -16.43
CA ARG A 469 -16.51 -2.29 -17.10
C ARG A 469 -15.28 -1.42 -17.33
N GLU A 470 -14.46 -1.20 -16.31
CA GLU A 470 -13.28 -0.33 -16.45
C GLU A 470 -12.21 -0.93 -17.36
N ALA A 471 -11.96 -2.23 -17.25
CA ALA A 471 -10.98 -2.91 -18.09
C ALA A 471 -11.41 -2.92 -19.57
N TYR A 472 -12.67 -3.27 -19.88
CA TYR A 472 -13.08 -3.43 -21.27
C TYR A 472 -13.47 -2.14 -21.99
N ASP A 473 -13.83 -1.08 -21.25
CA ASP A 473 -14.04 0.25 -21.83
C ASP A 473 -12.72 0.90 -22.28
N THR A 474 -11.61 0.56 -21.62
CA THR A 474 -10.26 1.01 -22.00
C THR A 474 -9.60 0.09 -23.02
N LEU A 475 -10.21 -1.07 -23.33
CA LEU A 475 -9.72 -2.05 -24.30
C LEU A 475 -10.75 -2.33 -25.42
N PRO A 476 -11.13 -1.32 -26.23
CA PRO A 476 -12.10 -1.49 -27.29
C PRO A 476 -11.57 -2.47 -28.36
N ALA A 477 -12.39 -3.43 -28.77
CA ALA A 477 -11.99 -4.53 -29.65
C ALA A 477 -11.37 -4.09 -30.98
N ALA A 478 -11.80 -2.95 -31.52
CA ALA A 478 -11.32 -2.42 -32.78
C ALA A 478 -9.93 -1.76 -32.69
N HIS A 479 -9.51 -1.28 -31.51
CA HIS A 479 -8.26 -0.54 -31.34
C HIS A 479 -7.22 -1.30 -30.51
N GLU A 480 -7.66 -2.18 -29.60
CA GLU A 480 -6.77 -2.92 -28.70
C GLU A 480 -7.02 -4.45 -28.75
N PRO A 481 -7.00 -5.10 -29.94
CA PRO A 481 -7.40 -6.50 -30.07
C PRO A 481 -6.49 -7.48 -29.31
N VAL A 482 -5.18 -7.19 -29.24
CA VAL A 482 -4.20 -8.05 -28.55
C VAL A 482 -4.39 -7.97 -27.03
N LEU A 483 -4.43 -6.76 -26.46
CA LEU A 483 -4.64 -6.57 -25.03
C LEU A 483 -6.02 -7.06 -24.60
N ARG A 484 -7.05 -6.86 -25.44
CA ARG A 484 -8.38 -7.40 -25.19
C ARG A 484 -8.40 -8.92 -25.20
N ALA A 485 -7.70 -9.57 -26.11
CA ALA A 485 -7.57 -11.03 -26.12
C ALA A 485 -6.91 -11.54 -24.83
N ALA A 486 -5.83 -10.90 -24.39
CA ALA A 486 -5.19 -11.21 -23.11
C ALA A 486 -6.13 -10.99 -21.91
N ALA A 487 -6.93 -9.92 -21.91
CA ALA A 487 -7.92 -9.67 -20.87
C ALA A 487 -9.03 -10.75 -20.88
N ASN A 488 -9.51 -11.17 -22.05
CA ASN A 488 -10.49 -12.24 -22.19
C ASN A 488 -9.94 -13.57 -21.65
N GLU A 489 -8.68 -13.88 -21.94
CA GLU A 489 -8.05 -15.13 -21.52
C GLU A 489 -7.71 -15.14 -20.02
N HIS A 490 -7.21 -14.01 -19.49
CA HIS A 490 -6.67 -13.98 -18.14
C HIS A 490 -7.57 -13.26 -17.13
N LEU A 491 -8.19 -12.13 -17.47
CA LEU A 491 -9.00 -11.35 -16.52
C LEU A 491 -10.41 -11.93 -16.39
N ALA A 492 -11.11 -12.20 -17.49
CA ALA A 492 -12.51 -12.63 -17.45
C ALA A 492 -12.77 -13.89 -16.59
N PRO A 493 -11.94 -14.96 -16.65
CA PRO A 493 -12.15 -16.14 -15.81
C PRO A 493 -11.97 -15.86 -14.31
N ARG A 494 -11.09 -14.91 -13.95
CA ARG A 494 -10.86 -14.49 -12.56
C ARG A 494 -12.04 -13.68 -12.03
N LEU A 495 -12.59 -12.79 -12.84
CA LEU A 495 -13.82 -12.06 -12.50
C LEU A 495 -15.01 -13.02 -12.38
N ALA A 496 -15.10 -14.04 -13.24
CA ALA A 496 -16.12 -15.08 -13.14
C ALA A 496 -15.98 -15.94 -11.86
N ALA A 497 -14.75 -16.21 -11.42
CA ALA A 497 -14.50 -16.86 -10.13
C ALA A 497 -14.90 -15.97 -8.95
N LEU A 498 -14.51 -14.68 -8.98
CA LEU A 498 -14.86 -13.70 -7.96
C LEU A 498 -16.38 -13.57 -7.78
N LYS A 499 -17.16 -13.57 -8.88
CA LYS A 499 -18.63 -13.52 -8.86
C LYS A 499 -19.31 -14.64 -8.06
N LYS A 500 -18.61 -15.75 -7.78
CA LYS A 500 -19.16 -16.90 -7.02
C LYS A 500 -19.14 -16.70 -5.51
N TYR A 501 -18.38 -15.72 -5.02
CA TYR A 501 -18.26 -15.45 -3.59
C TYR A 501 -19.45 -14.61 -3.10
N PRO A 502 -19.96 -14.88 -1.88
CA PRO A 502 -21.02 -14.05 -1.29
C PRO A 502 -20.49 -12.65 -0.97
N PRO A 503 -21.36 -11.66 -0.77
CA PRO A 503 -20.95 -10.40 -0.17
C PRO A 503 -20.41 -10.60 1.25
N TYR A 504 -19.49 -9.73 1.67
CA TYR A 504 -18.88 -9.76 3.00
C TYR A 504 -18.98 -8.39 3.66
N SER A 505 -19.40 -8.37 4.92
CA SER A 505 -19.25 -7.21 5.79
C SER A 505 -17.97 -7.32 6.62
N MET A 506 -17.36 -6.17 6.89
CA MET A 506 -16.19 -6.03 7.75
C MET A 506 -16.65 -5.39 9.05
N VAL A 507 -16.51 -6.09 10.17
CA VAL A 507 -17.07 -5.70 11.46
C VAL A 507 -15.95 -5.44 12.45
N LEU A 508 -15.95 -4.25 13.03
CA LEU A 508 -15.02 -3.80 14.05
C LEU A 508 -15.76 -3.68 15.40
N LYS A 509 -15.85 -4.81 16.13
CA LYS A 509 -16.68 -4.91 17.35
C LYS A 509 -16.15 -4.11 18.54
N ARG A 510 -14.85 -3.80 18.54
CA ARG A 510 -14.17 -3.13 19.64
C ARG A 510 -13.28 -2.03 19.07
N LEU A 511 -13.19 -0.96 19.85
CA LEU A 511 -12.25 0.13 19.64
C LEU A 511 -11.36 0.20 20.89
N PRO A 512 -10.10 0.65 20.74
CA PRO A 512 -9.24 0.83 21.89
C PRO A 512 -9.84 1.87 22.84
N ALA A 513 -9.71 1.63 24.14
CA ALA A 513 -10.19 2.58 25.15
C ALA A 513 -9.30 3.83 25.25
N SER A 514 -8.00 3.69 24.97
CA SER A 514 -7.02 4.77 24.92
C SER A 514 -5.80 4.35 24.11
N GLY A 515 -5.02 5.31 23.64
CA GLY A 515 -3.78 5.05 22.92
C GLY A 515 -4.01 4.35 21.57
N THR A 516 -2.98 3.66 21.08
CA THR A 516 -2.98 3.02 19.77
C THR A 516 -2.85 1.51 19.92
N ALA A 517 -3.81 0.75 19.38
CA ALA A 517 -3.83 -0.70 19.50
C ALA A 517 -4.43 -1.38 18.25
N TRP A 518 -4.03 -2.65 18.05
CA TRP A 518 -4.59 -3.53 17.03
C TRP A 518 -5.94 -4.08 17.49
N GLU A 519 -6.97 -3.88 16.67
CA GLU A 519 -8.29 -4.43 16.86
C GLU A 519 -8.64 -5.44 15.77
N THR A 520 -9.39 -6.48 16.12
CA THR A 520 -9.75 -7.54 15.17
C THR A 520 -10.81 -7.03 14.19
N LEU A 521 -10.56 -7.23 12.90
CA LEU A 521 -11.53 -6.98 11.83
C LEU A 521 -12.15 -8.31 11.40
N GLU A 522 -13.41 -8.51 11.75
CA GLU A 522 -14.14 -9.73 11.42
C GLU A 522 -14.76 -9.64 10.03
N TRP A 523 -14.62 -10.70 9.25
CA TRP A 523 -15.27 -10.84 7.94
C TRP A 523 -16.49 -11.74 8.08
N GLN A 524 -17.67 -11.20 7.81
CA GLN A 524 -18.92 -11.93 7.94
C GLN A 524 -19.58 -12.05 6.57
N ALA A 525 -19.88 -13.28 6.15
CA ALA A 525 -20.63 -13.50 4.93
C ALA A 525 -22.07 -12.97 5.12
N VAL A 526 -22.50 -12.17 4.17
CA VAL A 526 -23.81 -11.52 4.17
C VAL A 526 -24.78 -12.44 3.42
N GLN A 527 -25.83 -12.88 4.12
CA GLN A 527 -26.88 -13.66 3.48
C GLN A 527 -27.77 -12.74 2.67
N ARG A 528 -28.03 -13.12 1.41
CA ARG A 528 -28.94 -12.42 0.50
C ARG A 528 -30.35 -12.97 0.62
#